data_AF-A0A3D5PGY9-F1
#
_entry.id   AF-A0A3D5PGY9-F1
#
_cell.length_a   1.000
_cell.length_b   1.000
_cell.length_c   1.000
_cell.angle_alpha   90.00
_cell.angle_beta   90.00
_cell.angle_gamma   90.00
#
_symmetry.space_group_name_H-M   'P 1'
#
loop_
_entity.id
_entity.type
_entity.pdbx_description
1 polymer ?
#
loop_
_entity_poly.entity_id
_entity_poly.type
_entity_poly.pdbx_seq_one_letter_code
_entity_poly.pdbx_strand_id
1 'polypeptide(L)'
;MNKTLKTIIYIAAVIIIVAVTMSLKAFVFGNYTVKGDSMNDTLSDGDVVWAAKLASPDYGDIILVMDDDTNLVKRAVGFAGDRLWMERDDSETGSKWYLCRKKSNSDEIERLAEERYGDSVMPRFDLEIETCHLITNNVGEGAFDEQTAFVVPENCVFALGDNRNISSDSRSRGAFPMEDVIGVVKAKGMGLVYAVIAVLAVLLAVFLVADAVKTKRAEAVRVGRGEKSNESADESGASEKEETSDAEKGGARDETGNEQQT
;
A
#
# COMPACT_ATOMS: atom_id res chain seq x y z
N MET A 1 0.51 32.07 11.94
CA MET A 1 0.34 30.76 12.59
C MET A 1 1.43 30.59 13.65
N ASN A 2 1.04 30.45 14.92
CA ASN A 2 1.98 30.36 16.05
C ASN A 2 2.86 29.10 15.92
N LYS A 3 4.13 29.19 16.36
CA LYS A 3 5.11 28.09 16.27
C LYS A 3 4.55 26.81 16.92
N THR A 4 3.90 26.95 18.07
CA THR A 4 3.22 25.87 18.80
C THR A 4 2.08 25.25 18.01
N LEU A 5 1.26 26.06 17.31
CA LEU A 5 0.14 25.56 16.50
C LEU A 5 0.64 24.75 15.30
N LYS A 6 1.74 25.17 14.66
CA LYS A 6 2.39 24.38 13.60
C LYS A 6 2.85 23.02 14.12
N THR A 7 3.53 23.01 15.26
CA THR A 7 4.04 21.77 15.88
C THR A 7 2.91 20.80 16.22
N ILE A 8 1.80 21.28 16.79
CA ILE A 8 0.63 20.45 17.10
C ILE A 8 0.03 19.85 15.83
N ILE A 9 -0.13 20.64 14.77
CA ILE A 9 -0.65 20.15 13.47
C ILE A 9 0.26 19.06 12.89
N TYR A 10 1.59 19.24 12.95
CA TYR A 10 2.53 18.24 12.45
C TYR A 10 2.48 16.94 13.26
N ILE A 11 2.45 17.03 14.59
CA ILE A 11 2.32 15.85 15.45
C ILE A 11 1.00 15.11 15.19
N ALA A 12 -0.11 15.84 15.13
CA ALA A 12 -1.41 15.27 14.82
C ALA A 12 -1.44 14.59 13.45
N ALA A 13 -0.85 15.20 12.42
CA ALA A 13 -0.75 14.62 11.09
C ALA A 13 0.06 13.31 11.10
N VAL A 14 1.19 13.26 11.81
CA VAL A 14 1.99 12.03 11.96
C VAL A 14 1.19 10.94 12.68
N ILE A 15 0.50 11.27 13.76
CA ILE A 15 -0.34 10.32 14.50
C ILE A 15 -1.45 9.77 13.60
N ILE A 16 -2.13 10.63 12.84
CA ILE A 16 -3.18 10.21 11.90
C ILE A 16 -2.61 9.28 10.84
N ILE A 17 -1.45 9.61 10.24
CA ILE A 17 -0.81 8.75 9.23
C ILE A 17 -0.47 7.38 9.81
N VAL A 18 0.12 7.33 11.01
CA VAL A 18 0.46 6.07 11.68
C VAL A 18 -0.81 5.27 11.97
N ALA A 19 -1.84 5.90 12.53
CA ALA A 19 -3.12 5.26 12.85
C ALA A 19 -3.81 4.70 11.60
N VAL A 20 -3.85 5.48 10.51
CA VAL A 20 -4.40 5.05 9.22
C VAL A 20 -3.59 3.89 8.65
N THR A 21 -2.26 3.96 8.67
CA THR A 21 -1.39 2.89 8.15
C THR A 21 -1.56 1.60 8.96
N MET A 22 -1.62 1.69 10.29
CA MET A 22 -1.89 0.54 11.16
C MET A 22 -3.28 -0.04 10.90
N SER A 23 -4.29 0.81 10.69
CA SER A 23 -5.64 0.39 10.36
C SER A 23 -5.71 -0.32 9.00
N LEU A 24 -5.05 0.22 7.98
CA LEU A 24 -4.95 -0.41 6.66
C LEU A 24 -4.26 -1.79 6.74
N LYS A 25 -3.19 -1.92 7.52
CA LYS A 25 -2.53 -3.21 7.75
C LYS A 25 -3.38 -4.19 8.58
N ALA A 26 -4.12 -3.68 9.55
CA ALA A 26 -4.96 -4.51 10.40
C ALA A 26 -6.14 -5.09 9.59
N PHE A 27 -6.83 -4.23 8.81
CA PHE A 27 -8.15 -4.56 8.27
C PHE A 27 -8.20 -4.73 6.74
N VAL A 28 -7.27 -4.14 5.98
CA VAL A 28 -7.40 -4.06 4.51
C VAL A 28 -6.35 -4.90 3.79
N PHE A 29 -5.08 -4.85 4.20
CA PHE A 29 -3.98 -5.54 3.54
C PHE A 29 -3.09 -6.31 4.53
N GLY A 30 -2.83 -7.58 4.23
CA GLY A 30 -1.84 -8.40 4.93
C GLY A 30 -0.67 -8.79 4.03
N ASN A 31 0.51 -8.96 4.61
CA ASN A 31 1.64 -9.59 3.94
C ASN A 31 1.85 -10.98 4.54
N TYR A 32 2.11 -11.96 3.69
CA TYR A 32 2.24 -13.36 4.06
C TYR A 32 3.44 -13.96 3.33
N THR A 33 4.17 -14.85 3.99
CA THR A 33 5.27 -15.60 3.39
C THR A 33 4.76 -16.95 2.95
N VAL A 34 4.94 -17.25 1.67
CA VAL A 34 4.62 -18.54 1.07
C VAL A 34 5.57 -19.59 1.63
N LYS A 35 5.00 -20.74 2.03
CA LYS A 35 5.76 -21.90 2.50
C LYS A 35 5.39 -23.12 1.66
N GLY A 36 6.40 -23.81 1.14
CA GLY A 36 6.27 -25.02 0.33
C GLY A 36 5.95 -24.76 -1.14
N ASP A 37 5.87 -25.86 -1.90
CA ASP A 37 5.91 -25.86 -3.37
C ASP A 37 4.55 -26.01 -4.06
N SER A 38 3.46 -26.00 -3.28
CA SER A 38 2.11 -26.29 -3.80
C SER A 38 1.60 -25.30 -4.84
N MET A 39 2.22 -24.12 -4.93
CA MET A 39 1.85 -23.04 -5.86
C MET A 39 2.90 -22.80 -6.96
N ASN A 40 3.92 -23.66 -7.09
CA ASN A 40 4.88 -23.56 -8.19
C ASN A 40 4.16 -23.80 -9.54
N ASP A 41 4.49 -23.07 -10.62
CA ASP A 41 5.56 -22.06 -10.77
C ASP A 41 5.14 -20.61 -10.46
N THR A 42 3.90 -20.40 -9.99
CA THR A 42 3.39 -19.04 -9.74
C THR A 42 3.98 -18.41 -8.48
N LEU A 43 4.02 -19.17 -7.38
CA LEU A 43 4.60 -18.75 -6.10
C LEU A 43 5.54 -19.82 -5.58
N SER A 44 6.76 -19.41 -5.26
CA SER A 44 7.82 -20.24 -4.74
C SER A 44 7.98 -20.07 -3.23
N ASP A 45 8.58 -21.07 -2.59
CA ASP A 45 8.91 -21.01 -1.17
C ASP A 45 9.72 -19.74 -0.83
N GLY A 46 9.31 -19.05 0.23
CA GLY A 46 9.92 -17.79 0.67
C GLY A 46 9.38 -16.52 -0.01
N ASP A 47 8.52 -16.65 -1.04
CA ASP A 47 7.88 -15.48 -1.63
C ASP A 47 7.03 -14.73 -0.61
N VAL A 48 7.06 -13.39 -0.69
CA VAL A 48 6.14 -12.53 0.09
C VAL A 48 5.00 -12.11 -0.80
N VAL A 49 3.76 -12.33 -0.36
CA VAL A 49 2.55 -11.93 -1.07
C VAL A 49 1.73 -10.93 -0.26
N TRP A 50 1.07 -10.03 -0.97
CA TRP A 50 0.17 -9.02 -0.41
C TRP A 50 -1.26 -9.40 -0.72
N ALA A 51 -2.05 -9.62 0.32
CA ALA A 51 -3.45 -10.00 0.19
C ALA A 51 -4.38 -8.89 0.65
N ALA A 52 -5.43 -8.65 -0.14
CA ALA A 52 -6.55 -7.78 0.19
C ALA A 52 -7.59 -8.59 0.96
N LYS A 53 -7.80 -8.26 2.24
CA LYS A 53 -8.71 -9.01 3.14
C LYS A 53 -10.18 -8.77 2.86
N LEU A 54 -10.51 -7.62 2.25
CA LEU A 54 -11.88 -7.23 1.91
C LEU A 54 -12.28 -7.61 0.48
N ALA A 55 -11.37 -8.20 -0.29
CA ALA A 55 -11.66 -8.61 -1.66
C ALA A 55 -12.39 -9.96 -1.63
N SER A 56 -13.54 -10.03 -2.31
CA SER A 56 -14.17 -11.31 -2.62
C SER A 56 -13.36 -12.02 -3.70
N PRO A 57 -13.05 -13.32 -3.55
CA PRO A 57 -12.32 -14.06 -4.56
C PRO A 57 -13.17 -14.25 -5.81
N ASP A 58 -12.53 -14.13 -6.96
CA ASP A 58 -13.07 -14.53 -8.26
C ASP A 58 -12.28 -15.72 -8.82
N TYR A 59 -12.79 -16.33 -9.88
CA TYR A 59 -12.13 -17.44 -10.55
C TYR A 59 -10.68 -17.08 -10.87
N GLY A 60 -9.78 -18.03 -10.64
CA GLY A 60 -8.35 -17.89 -10.89
C GLY A 60 -7.63 -16.95 -9.93
N ASP A 61 -8.29 -16.26 -9.01
CA ASP A 61 -7.60 -15.53 -7.94
C ASP A 61 -6.80 -16.49 -7.05
N ILE A 62 -5.63 -16.03 -6.60
CA ILE A 62 -4.89 -16.72 -5.55
C ILE A 62 -5.43 -16.23 -4.21
N ILE A 63 -5.87 -17.15 -3.38
CA ILE A 63 -6.52 -16.91 -2.09
C ILE A 63 -5.68 -17.46 -0.95
N LEU A 64 -5.76 -16.78 0.20
CA LEU A 64 -5.34 -17.29 1.49
C LEU A 64 -6.54 -17.88 2.20
N VAL A 65 -6.45 -19.14 2.61
CA VAL A 65 -7.53 -19.86 3.30
C VAL A 65 -7.00 -20.40 4.61
N MET A 66 -7.76 -20.24 5.68
CA MET A 66 -7.51 -20.90 6.95
C MET A 66 -8.02 -22.34 6.88
N ASP A 67 -7.17 -23.28 7.24
CA ASP A 67 -7.49 -24.70 7.30
C ASP A 67 -6.90 -25.23 8.61
N ASP A 68 -7.78 -25.48 9.56
CA ASP A 68 -7.46 -25.65 10.98
C ASP A 68 -6.59 -24.48 11.51
N ASP A 69 -5.39 -24.77 12.01
CA ASP A 69 -4.43 -23.79 12.52
C ASP A 69 -3.41 -23.34 11.45
N THR A 70 -3.66 -23.63 10.17
CA THR A 70 -2.72 -23.35 9.07
C THR A 70 -3.32 -22.46 8.00
N ASN A 71 -2.50 -21.53 7.47
CA ASN A 71 -2.89 -20.72 6.32
C ASN A 71 -2.37 -21.37 5.05
N LEU A 72 -3.28 -21.75 4.17
CA LEU A 72 -2.98 -22.29 2.85
C LEU A 72 -3.06 -21.19 1.81
N VAL A 73 -2.14 -21.22 0.84
CA VAL A 73 -2.24 -20.43 -0.40
C VAL A 73 -2.70 -21.37 -1.51
N LYS A 74 -3.81 -21.05 -2.16
CA LYS A 74 -4.41 -21.84 -3.24
C LYS A 74 -5.03 -20.93 -4.29
N ARG A 75 -5.32 -21.46 -5.46
CA ARG A 75 -6.07 -20.77 -6.50
C ARG A 75 -7.53 -21.15 -6.46
N ALA A 76 -8.42 -20.17 -6.42
CA ALA A 76 -9.86 -20.39 -6.49
C ALA A 76 -10.24 -20.88 -7.90
N VAL A 77 -10.90 -22.03 -8.01
CA VAL A 77 -11.29 -22.61 -9.31
C VAL A 77 -12.80 -22.87 -9.44
N GLY A 78 -13.55 -22.88 -8.34
CA GLY A 78 -15.01 -22.98 -8.38
C GLY A 78 -15.66 -22.38 -7.15
N PHE A 79 -16.91 -21.95 -7.31
CA PHE A 79 -17.73 -21.30 -6.28
C PHE A 79 -19.09 -21.98 -6.18
N ALA A 80 -19.87 -21.60 -5.17
CA ALA A 80 -21.19 -22.13 -4.88
C ALA A 80 -22.02 -22.49 -6.14
N GLY A 81 -22.42 -23.76 -6.20
CA GLY A 81 -23.23 -24.36 -7.26
C GLY A 81 -22.46 -24.77 -8.52
N ASP A 82 -21.19 -24.40 -8.66
CA ASP A 82 -20.38 -24.84 -9.80
C ASP A 82 -20.19 -26.36 -9.77
N ARG A 83 -20.08 -26.95 -10.97
CA ARG A 83 -19.79 -28.37 -11.17
C ARG A 83 -18.37 -28.52 -11.69
N LEU A 84 -17.58 -29.36 -11.03
CA LEU A 84 -16.16 -29.61 -11.34
C LEU A 84 -15.92 -31.10 -11.58
N TRP A 85 -15.28 -31.46 -12.69
CA TRP A 85 -14.90 -32.84 -13.00
C TRP A 85 -13.60 -32.90 -13.78
N MET A 86 -13.08 -34.11 -14.01
CA MET A 86 -11.86 -34.36 -14.76
C MET A 86 -12.15 -35.06 -16.08
N GLU A 87 -11.63 -34.53 -17.18
CA GLU A 87 -11.69 -35.21 -18.49
C GLU A 87 -10.30 -35.67 -18.91
N ARG A 88 -10.22 -36.90 -19.42
CA ARG A 88 -8.98 -37.46 -19.93
C ARG A 88 -8.67 -36.89 -21.31
N ASP A 89 -7.38 -36.66 -21.57
CA ASP A 89 -6.90 -36.31 -22.89
C ASP A 89 -6.22 -37.48 -23.56
N ASP A 90 -6.88 -37.99 -24.59
CA ASP A 90 -6.40 -39.11 -25.39
C ASP A 90 -5.41 -38.67 -26.48
N SER A 91 -5.18 -37.36 -26.67
CA SER A 91 -4.30 -36.84 -27.72
C SER A 91 -2.80 -36.86 -27.35
N GLU A 92 -2.48 -36.99 -26.06
CA GLU A 92 -1.10 -37.05 -25.56
C GLU A 92 -0.77 -38.39 -24.90
N THR A 93 0.50 -38.79 -24.95
CA THR A 93 0.97 -40.00 -24.24
C THR A 93 1.00 -39.76 -22.72
N GLY A 94 0.34 -40.64 -21.95
CA GLY A 94 0.29 -40.63 -20.49
C GLY A 94 -1.12 -40.41 -19.95
N SER A 95 -1.25 -40.33 -18.62
CA SER A 95 -2.51 -40.06 -17.93
C SER A 95 -2.71 -38.55 -17.71
N LYS A 96 -2.87 -37.79 -18.80
CA LYS A 96 -3.16 -36.35 -18.74
C LYS A 96 -4.65 -36.09 -18.59
N TRP A 97 -4.99 -35.28 -17.60
CA TRP A 97 -6.38 -34.90 -17.32
C TRP A 97 -6.54 -33.38 -17.24
N TYR A 98 -7.75 -32.93 -17.57
CA TYR A 98 -8.18 -31.55 -17.61
C TYR A 98 -9.22 -31.33 -16.53
N LEU A 99 -9.13 -30.21 -15.82
CA LEU A 99 -10.24 -29.76 -14.98
C LEU A 99 -11.31 -29.18 -15.90
N CYS A 100 -12.55 -29.61 -15.74
CA CYS A 100 -13.69 -29.01 -16.38
C CYS A 100 -14.56 -28.32 -15.33
N ARG A 101 -15.16 -27.20 -15.72
CA ARG A 101 -16.07 -26.43 -14.87
C ARG A 101 -17.32 -26.06 -15.66
N LYS A 102 -18.48 -26.28 -15.06
CA LYS A 102 -19.74 -25.67 -15.47
C LYS A 102 -20.21 -24.73 -14.38
N LYS A 103 -20.37 -23.45 -14.72
CA LYS A 103 -20.79 -22.43 -13.75
C LYS A 103 -22.25 -22.66 -13.32
N SER A 104 -22.57 -22.36 -12.07
CA SER A 104 -23.95 -22.51 -11.57
C SER A 104 -24.99 -21.71 -12.36
N ASN A 105 -24.58 -20.60 -12.96
CA ASN A 105 -25.42 -19.66 -13.70
C ASN A 105 -25.25 -19.71 -15.22
N SER A 106 -24.57 -20.74 -15.75
CA SER A 106 -24.34 -20.90 -17.19
C SER A 106 -24.41 -22.37 -17.62
N ASP A 107 -24.87 -22.59 -18.84
CA ASP A 107 -24.76 -23.90 -19.48
C ASP A 107 -23.41 -24.12 -20.18
N GLU A 108 -22.54 -23.11 -20.18
CA GLU A 108 -21.20 -23.19 -20.74
C GLU A 108 -20.29 -24.09 -19.90
N ILE A 109 -19.60 -25.00 -20.59
CA ILE A 109 -18.59 -25.88 -20.02
C ILE A 109 -17.21 -25.33 -20.41
N GLU A 110 -16.42 -25.01 -19.40
CA GLU A 110 -15.07 -24.50 -19.52
C GLU A 110 -14.09 -25.65 -19.26
N ARG A 111 -13.21 -25.94 -20.23
CA ARG A 111 -12.12 -26.91 -20.07
C ARG A 111 -10.85 -26.17 -19.63
N LEU A 112 -10.60 -26.18 -18.33
CA LEU A 112 -9.67 -25.28 -17.62
C LEU A 112 -8.19 -25.73 -17.60
N ALA A 113 -7.71 -26.45 -18.63
CA ALA A 113 -6.27 -26.70 -18.74
C ALA A 113 -5.64 -25.82 -19.80
N GLU A 114 -4.45 -25.30 -19.48
CA GLU A 114 -3.62 -24.47 -20.36
C GLU A 114 -4.16 -23.08 -20.70
N GLU A 115 -5.32 -22.68 -20.19
CA GLU A 115 -5.68 -21.27 -20.26
C GLU A 115 -4.66 -20.47 -19.45
N ARG A 116 -3.92 -19.60 -20.14
CA ARG A 116 -3.17 -18.53 -19.52
C ARG A 116 -4.15 -17.68 -18.73
N TYR A 117 -4.19 -17.85 -17.42
CA TYR A 117 -4.96 -16.98 -16.56
C TYR A 117 -4.09 -15.80 -16.16
N GLY A 118 -4.21 -14.71 -16.93
CA GLY A 118 -3.24 -13.63 -16.91
C GLY A 118 -1.87 -14.12 -17.38
N ASP A 119 -0.85 -13.96 -16.54
CA ASP A 119 0.51 -14.41 -16.83
C ASP A 119 0.80 -15.86 -16.38
N SER A 120 -0.15 -16.52 -15.68
CA SER A 120 0.03 -17.87 -15.14
C SER A 120 -0.55 -18.95 -16.05
N VAL A 121 0.21 -20.01 -16.31
CA VAL A 121 -0.28 -21.23 -16.95
C VAL A 121 -0.76 -22.19 -15.86
N MET A 122 -2.00 -22.67 -15.95
CA MET A 122 -2.50 -23.73 -15.08
C MET A 122 -1.93 -25.08 -15.55
N PRO A 123 -1.18 -25.83 -14.73
CA PRO A 123 -0.62 -27.10 -15.17
C PRO A 123 -1.67 -28.23 -15.13
N ARG A 124 -1.45 -29.23 -15.97
CA ARG A 124 -2.28 -30.43 -16.11
C ARG A 124 -2.12 -31.38 -14.92
N PHE A 125 -3.11 -32.24 -14.71
CA PHE A 125 -3.02 -33.33 -13.75
C PHE A 125 -2.35 -34.52 -14.39
N ASP A 126 -1.37 -35.10 -13.70
CA ASP A 126 -0.77 -36.38 -14.07
C ASP A 126 -1.09 -37.40 -12.97
N LEU A 127 -2.12 -38.23 -13.20
CA LEU A 127 -2.60 -39.19 -12.20
C LEU A 127 -1.69 -40.42 -12.07
N GLU A 128 -0.62 -40.54 -12.86
CA GLU A 128 0.42 -41.56 -12.65
C GLU A 128 1.38 -41.16 -11.51
N ILE A 129 1.39 -39.89 -11.11
CA ILE A 129 2.14 -39.41 -9.97
C ILE A 129 1.34 -39.70 -8.69
N GLU A 130 1.92 -40.47 -7.77
CA GLU A 130 1.27 -40.94 -6.53
C GLU A 130 0.70 -39.79 -5.66
N THR A 131 1.36 -38.63 -5.67
CA THR A 131 0.95 -37.45 -4.90
C THR A 131 -0.13 -36.61 -5.60
N CYS A 132 -0.51 -36.96 -6.83
CA CYS A 132 -1.55 -36.28 -7.58
C CYS A 132 -2.92 -36.89 -7.25
N HIS A 133 -3.78 -36.10 -6.62
CA HIS A 133 -5.14 -36.55 -6.31
C HIS A 133 -6.09 -36.28 -7.48
N LEU A 134 -7.05 -37.18 -7.65
CA LEU A 134 -8.22 -36.98 -8.51
C LEU A 134 -9.26 -36.08 -7.83
N ILE A 135 -10.13 -35.45 -8.61
CA ILE A 135 -11.33 -34.81 -8.08
C ILE A 135 -12.35 -35.90 -7.81
N THR A 136 -12.78 -35.99 -6.56
CA THR A 136 -13.91 -36.82 -6.17
C THR A 136 -15.17 -35.97 -6.12
N ASN A 137 -16.31 -36.59 -6.37
CA ASN A 137 -17.63 -36.00 -6.20
C ASN A 137 -17.99 -35.87 -4.70
N ASN A 138 -19.15 -35.30 -4.39
CA ASN A 138 -19.56 -35.07 -3.00
C ASN A 138 -19.81 -36.34 -2.17
N VAL A 139 -19.74 -37.54 -2.77
CA VAL A 139 -19.86 -38.84 -2.08
C VAL A 139 -18.56 -39.66 -2.10
N GLY A 140 -17.46 -39.11 -2.61
CA GLY A 140 -16.13 -39.73 -2.59
C GLY A 140 -15.80 -40.63 -3.80
N GLU A 141 -16.63 -40.63 -4.85
CA GLU A 141 -16.34 -41.32 -6.11
C GLU A 141 -15.64 -40.39 -7.09
N GLY A 142 -14.88 -40.91 -8.06
CA GLY A 142 -14.21 -40.07 -9.05
C GLY A 142 -15.18 -39.26 -9.90
N ALA A 143 -14.91 -37.96 -10.05
CA ALA A 143 -15.69 -37.05 -10.88
C ALA A 143 -15.07 -36.97 -12.29
N PHE A 144 -15.64 -37.71 -13.24
CA PHE A 144 -15.09 -37.85 -14.60
C PHE A 144 -15.98 -37.27 -15.71
N ASP A 145 -17.18 -36.81 -15.36
CA ASP A 145 -18.14 -36.19 -16.26
C ASP A 145 -19.06 -35.23 -15.47
N GLU A 146 -19.95 -34.51 -16.17
CA GLU A 146 -20.88 -33.57 -15.54
C GLU A 146 -21.83 -34.25 -14.53
N GLN A 147 -22.21 -35.51 -14.77
CA GLN A 147 -23.14 -36.27 -13.94
C GLN A 147 -22.51 -36.68 -12.61
N THR A 148 -21.22 -36.99 -12.64
CA THR A 148 -20.39 -37.33 -11.49
C THR A 148 -19.63 -36.13 -10.94
N ALA A 149 -19.89 -34.92 -11.43
CA ALA A 149 -19.16 -33.72 -11.01
C ALA A 149 -19.26 -33.46 -9.50
N PHE A 150 -18.18 -32.94 -8.92
CA PHE A 150 -18.23 -32.31 -7.61
C PHE A 150 -19.04 -31.01 -7.72
N VAL A 151 -20.09 -30.89 -6.94
CA VAL A 151 -20.90 -29.68 -6.81
C VAL A 151 -20.35 -28.88 -5.63
N VAL A 152 -19.87 -27.66 -5.90
CA VAL A 152 -19.36 -26.79 -4.85
C VAL A 152 -20.51 -26.38 -3.92
N PRO A 153 -20.44 -26.66 -2.61
CA PRO A 153 -21.49 -26.28 -1.67
C PRO A 153 -21.72 -24.78 -1.61
N GLU A 154 -22.90 -24.39 -1.13
CA GLU A 154 -23.22 -22.99 -0.82
C GLU A 154 -22.21 -22.40 0.15
N ASN A 155 -21.86 -21.12 -0.04
CA ASN A 155 -20.86 -20.40 0.74
C ASN A 155 -19.49 -21.12 0.81
N CYS A 156 -19.11 -21.90 -0.19
CA CYS A 156 -17.79 -22.50 -0.29
C CYS A 156 -17.06 -22.11 -1.57
N VAL A 157 -15.74 -22.25 -1.52
CA VAL A 157 -14.81 -22.14 -2.66
C VAL A 157 -14.06 -23.46 -2.82
N PHE A 158 -14.00 -23.97 -4.05
CA PHE A 158 -13.12 -25.07 -4.41
C PHE A 158 -11.80 -24.48 -4.90
N ALA A 159 -10.70 -24.83 -4.23
CA ALA A 159 -9.40 -24.22 -4.50
C ALA A 159 -8.33 -25.29 -4.71
N LEU A 160 -7.45 -25.06 -5.68
CA LEU A 160 -6.39 -25.97 -6.09
C LEU A 160 -5.02 -25.30 -5.96
N GLY A 161 -4.00 -26.08 -5.64
CA GLY A 161 -2.63 -25.59 -5.82
C GLY A 161 -2.30 -25.52 -7.30
N ASP A 162 -1.45 -24.57 -7.69
CA ASP A 162 -0.94 -24.55 -9.05
C ASP A 162 -0.09 -25.78 -9.30
N ASN A 163 0.72 -26.24 -8.35
CA ASN A 163 1.42 -27.52 -8.48
C ASN A 163 0.48 -28.70 -8.20
N ARG A 164 -0.34 -29.05 -9.19
CA ARG A 164 -1.41 -30.06 -9.09
C ARG A 164 -0.92 -31.42 -8.62
N ASN A 165 0.33 -31.77 -8.89
CA ASN A 165 0.83 -33.11 -8.61
C ASN A 165 1.29 -33.30 -7.16
N ILE A 166 1.47 -32.24 -6.36
CA ILE A 166 1.92 -32.35 -4.95
C ILE A 166 1.08 -31.51 -3.97
N SER A 167 0.07 -30.81 -4.47
CA SER A 167 -0.73 -29.91 -3.66
C SER A 167 -1.77 -30.65 -2.82
N SER A 168 -1.74 -30.39 -1.52
CA SER A 168 -2.84 -30.71 -0.60
C SER A 168 -3.88 -29.58 -0.66
N ASP A 169 -5.01 -29.85 -1.30
CA ASP A 169 -6.03 -28.86 -1.67
C ASP A 169 -7.43 -29.49 -1.70
N SER A 170 -8.41 -28.85 -2.34
CA SER A 170 -9.80 -29.30 -2.30
C SER A 170 -10.05 -30.71 -2.82
N ARG A 171 -9.10 -31.31 -3.56
CA ARG A 171 -9.20 -32.71 -4.01
C ARG A 171 -9.13 -33.72 -2.86
N SER A 172 -8.37 -33.41 -1.82
CA SER A 172 -8.24 -34.25 -0.62
C SER A 172 -8.90 -33.65 0.63
N ARG A 173 -9.23 -32.35 0.59
CA ARG A 173 -9.81 -31.61 1.73
C ARG A 173 -11.29 -31.22 1.56
N GLY A 174 -11.80 -31.30 0.33
CA GLY A 174 -13.12 -30.74 0.00
C GLY A 174 -13.08 -29.23 -0.22
N ALA A 175 -14.25 -28.63 -0.47
CA ALA A 175 -14.36 -27.20 -0.63
C ALA A 175 -14.20 -26.47 0.71
N PHE A 176 -13.59 -25.31 0.69
CA PHE A 176 -13.35 -24.48 1.88
C PHE A 176 -14.52 -23.52 2.10
N PRO A 177 -14.99 -23.33 3.34
CA PRO A 177 -15.94 -22.28 3.67
C PRO A 177 -15.42 -20.89 3.24
N MET A 178 -16.32 -20.07 2.74
CA MET A 178 -16.00 -18.72 2.28
C MET A 178 -15.62 -17.79 3.46
N GLU A 179 -16.04 -18.14 4.68
CA GLU A 179 -15.62 -17.45 5.91
C GLU A 179 -14.16 -17.73 6.30
N ASP A 180 -13.59 -18.86 5.85
CA ASP A 180 -12.19 -19.21 6.11
C ASP A 180 -11.22 -18.54 5.14
N VAL A 181 -11.72 -17.87 4.10
CA VAL A 181 -10.88 -17.11 3.17
C VAL A 181 -10.47 -15.79 3.82
N ILE A 182 -9.17 -15.69 4.10
CA ILE A 182 -8.53 -14.55 4.75
C ILE A 182 -8.42 -13.36 3.79
N GLY A 183 -8.24 -13.62 2.49
CA GLY A 183 -8.16 -12.58 1.48
C GLY A 183 -7.57 -13.05 0.16
N VAL A 184 -7.55 -12.13 -0.80
CA VAL A 184 -7.09 -12.37 -2.17
C VAL A 184 -5.72 -11.76 -2.38
N VAL A 185 -4.76 -12.55 -2.87
CA VAL A 185 -3.43 -12.08 -3.24
C VAL A 185 -3.52 -11.15 -4.45
N LYS A 186 -3.04 -9.92 -4.30
CA LYS A 186 -3.04 -8.88 -5.34
C LYS A 186 -1.64 -8.47 -5.81
N ALA A 187 -0.59 -8.81 -5.05
CA ALA A 187 0.79 -8.54 -5.47
C ALA A 187 1.78 -9.53 -4.84
N LYS A 188 2.91 -9.72 -5.53
CA LYS A 188 4.09 -10.49 -5.07
C LYS A 188 5.28 -9.55 -4.85
N GLY A 189 6.07 -9.85 -3.83
CA GLY A 189 7.30 -9.15 -3.47
C GLY A 189 7.08 -7.85 -2.69
N MET A 190 8.18 -7.13 -2.45
CA MET A 190 8.17 -5.85 -1.73
C MET A 190 8.20 -4.62 -2.64
N GLY A 191 8.14 -4.81 -3.97
CA GLY A 191 8.23 -3.70 -4.93
C GLY A 191 7.20 -2.60 -4.68
N LEU A 192 5.96 -2.98 -4.40
CA LEU A 192 4.88 -2.03 -4.08
C LEU A 192 5.18 -1.24 -2.80
N VAL A 193 5.70 -1.90 -1.76
CA VAL A 193 6.05 -1.23 -0.49
C VAL A 193 7.20 -0.25 -0.70
N TYR A 194 8.24 -0.66 -1.42
CA TYR A 194 9.35 0.22 -1.72
C TYR A 194 8.93 1.43 -2.56
N ALA A 195 8.02 1.24 -3.52
CA ALA A 195 7.45 2.35 -4.29
C ALA A 195 6.68 3.33 -3.39
N VAL A 196 5.84 2.82 -2.48
CA VAL A 196 5.09 3.66 -1.52
C VAL A 196 6.06 4.40 -0.59
N ILE A 197 7.06 3.72 -0.03
CA ILE A 197 8.08 4.35 0.83
C ILE A 197 8.84 5.43 0.06
N ALA A 198 9.22 5.18 -1.19
CA ALA A 198 9.92 6.14 -2.03
C ALA A 198 9.06 7.39 -2.30
N VAL A 199 7.77 7.21 -2.63
CA VAL A 199 6.83 8.33 -2.83
C VAL A 199 6.67 9.14 -1.55
N LEU A 200 6.47 8.48 -0.40
CA LEU A 200 6.36 9.15 0.90
C LEU A 200 7.64 9.92 1.26
N ALA A 201 8.81 9.35 0.99
CA ALA A 201 10.10 9.99 1.22
C ALA A 201 10.29 11.24 0.34
N VAL A 202 9.89 11.18 -0.93
CA VAL A 202 9.91 12.33 -1.85
C VAL A 202 8.94 13.42 -1.38
N LEU A 203 7.71 13.06 -1.00
CA LEU A 203 6.73 14.01 -0.48
C LEU A 203 7.24 14.70 0.80
N LEU A 204 7.86 13.94 1.71
CA LEU A 204 8.49 14.47 2.91
C LEU A 204 9.64 15.44 2.57
N ALA A 205 10.51 15.08 1.63
CA ALA A 205 11.61 15.94 1.19
C ALA A 205 11.11 17.24 0.57
N VAL A 206 10.12 17.18 -0.34
CA VAL A 206 9.47 18.36 -0.94
C VAL A 206 8.86 19.25 0.14
N PHE A 207 8.19 18.63 1.12
CA PHE A 207 7.58 19.34 2.23
C PHE A 207 8.63 20.09 3.08
N LEU A 208 9.74 19.44 3.44
CA LEU A 208 10.83 20.04 4.20
C LEU A 208 11.50 21.19 3.43
N VAL A 209 11.72 21.03 2.13
CA VAL A 209 12.27 22.08 1.25
C VAL A 209 11.31 23.28 1.18
N ALA A 210 10.01 23.03 1.00
CA ALA A 210 9.00 24.09 0.93
C ALA A 210 8.90 24.88 2.24
N ASP A 211 8.97 24.21 3.40
CA ASP A 211 8.99 24.90 4.70
C ASP A 211 10.28 25.71 4.88
N ALA A 212 11.44 25.16 4.50
CA ALA A 212 12.74 25.85 4.54
C ALA A 212 12.79 27.09 3.61
N VAL A 213 12.17 27.03 2.43
CA VAL A 213 12.06 28.18 1.52
C VAL A 213 11.13 29.25 2.12
N LYS A 214 10.02 28.85 2.73
CA LYS A 214 9.11 29.78 3.40
C LYS A 214 9.76 30.47 4.60
N THR A 215 10.56 29.76 5.40
CA THR A 215 11.30 30.37 6.51
C THR A 215 12.35 31.35 6.01
N LYS A 216 13.19 30.97 5.03
CA LYS A 216 14.18 31.89 4.42
C LYS A 216 13.55 33.14 3.80
N ARG A 217 12.43 32.99 3.07
CA ARG A 217 11.69 34.15 2.51
C ARG A 217 11.13 35.05 3.61
N ALA A 218 10.61 34.48 4.70
CA ALA A 218 10.10 35.25 5.83
C ALA A 218 11.24 36.01 6.57
N GLU A 219 12.43 35.44 6.67
CA GLU A 219 13.62 36.09 7.21
C GLU A 219 14.10 37.24 6.31
N ALA A 220 14.22 37.02 5.00
CA ALA A 220 14.63 38.04 4.04
C ALA A 220 13.70 39.27 4.02
N VAL A 221 12.38 39.04 4.12
CA VAL A 221 11.39 40.14 4.21
C VAL A 221 11.52 40.91 5.53
N ARG A 222 11.90 40.26 6.64
CA ARG A 222 12.15 40.94 7.93
C ARG A 222 13.41 41.78 7.89
N VAL A 223 14.49 41.27 7.29
CA VAL A 223 15.77 42.00 7.14
C VAL A 223 15.56 43.25 6.28
N GLY A 224 14.95 43.12 5.09
CA GLY A 224 14.69 44.27 4.21
C GLY A 224 13.69 45.30 4.75
N ARG A 225 12.87 44.96 5.74
CA ARG A 225 11.99 45.91 6.46
C ARG A 225 12.70 46.60 7.63
N GLY A 226 13.67 45.94 8.26
CA GLY A 226 14.52 46.50 9.31
C GLY A 226 15.55 47.51 8.78
N GLU A 227 16.12 47.26 7.59
CA GLU A 227 17.02 48.21 6.92
C GLU A 227 16.29 49.51 6.53
N LYS A 228 15.08 49.42 5.96
CA LYS A 228 14.26 50.59 5.63
C LYS A 228 13.83 51.43 6.84
N SER A 229 13.68 50.83 8.03
CA SER A 229 13.35 51.58 9.25
C SER A 229 14.54 52.31 9.86
N ASN A 230 15.77 51.78 9.70
CA ASN A 230 16.98 52.46 10.14
C ASN A 230 17.33 53.63 9.20
N GLU A 231 17.10 53.49 7.90
CA GLU A 231 17.34 54.56 6.91
C GLU A 231 16.38 55.76 7.11
N SER A 232 15.14 55.52 7.55
CA SER A 232 14.19 56.59 7.91
C SER A 232 14.44 57.25 9.28
N ALA A 233 15.28 56.66 10.14
CA ALA A 233 15.65 57.26 11.42
C ALA A 233 16.82 58.23 11.29
N ASP A 234 17.76 57.97 10.35
CA ASP A 234 18.92 58.82 10.07
C ASP A 234 18.56 60.11 9.32
N GLU A 235 17.46 60.16 8.56
CA GLU A 235 17.01 61.39 7.88
C GLU A 235 16.33 62.42 8.81
N SER A 236 16.06 62.08 10.08
CA SER A 236 15.39 62.99 11.04
C SER A 236 16.32 63.73 12.00
N GLY A 237 17.65 63.56 11.85
CA GLY A 237 18.64 64.06 12.80
C GLY A 237 19.81 64.83 12.20
N ALA A 238 19.59 65.89 11.40
CA ALA A 238 20.67 66.83 11.06
C ALA A 238 20.16 68.22 10.60
N SER A 239 20.00 69.14 11.54
CA SER A 239 20.13 70.60 11.41
C SER A 239 20.32 71.11 12.84
N GLU A 240 21.43 71.72 13.28
CA GLU A 240 22.26 72.73 12.63
C GLU A 240 23.65 72.82 13.33
N LYS A 241 24.56 73.53 12.66
CA LYS A 241 26.02 73.52 12.70
C LYS A 241 26.73 74.00 13.98
N GLU A 242 27.97 73.50 14.11
CA GLU A 242 29.09 74.06 14.89
C GLU A 242 29.42 75.51 14.51
N GLU A 243 29.86 76.28 15.50
CA GLU A 243 30.86 77.35 15.29
C GLU A 243 31.85 77.35 16.47
N THR A 244 33.14 77.25 16.16
CA THR A 244 34.28 77.13 17.07
C THR A 244 34.96 78.48 17.31
N SER A 245 35.42 78.71 18.56
CA SER A 245 36.64 79.41 19.05
C SER A 245 37.41 80.34 18.07
N ASP A 246 37.95 81.52 18.42
CA ASP A 246 38.66 81.92 19.64
C ASP A 246 39.12 83.40 19.53
N ALA A 247 39.60 83.94 20.67
CA ALA A 247 40.63 84.99 20.81
C ALA A 247 40.29 86.51 20.90
N GLU A 248 40.42 86.97 22.16
CA GLU A 248 41.23 88.09 22.68
C GLU A 248 40.87 89.59 22.48
N LYS A 249 40.72 90.20 23.67
CA LYS A 249 41.28 91.49 24.17
C LYS A 249 40.79 92.82 23.58
N GLY A 250 40.02 93.49 24.44
CA GLY A 250 40.53 94.66 25.16
C GLY A 250 40.06 96.02 24.65
N GLY A 251 39.57 96.86 25.58
CA GLY A 251 39.60 98.31 25.40
C GLY A 251 38.33 99.06 25.78
N ALA A 252 38.21 99.34 27.07
CA ALA A 252 37.96 100.67 27.65
C ALA A 252 36.68 101.47 27.34
N ARG A 253 36.06 101.87 28.47
CA ARG A 253 35.40 103.15 28.79
C ARG A 253 34.01 103.40 28.21
N ASP A 254 33.14 104.17 28.87
CA ASP A 254 32.84 104.54 30.25
C ASP A 254 31.61 105.47 30.12
N GLU A 255 30.95 105.78 31.23
CA GLU A 255 29.99 106.90 31.44
C GLU A 255 28.54 106.69 30.98
N THR A 256 27.65 106.35 31.93
CA THR A 256 26.81 107.23 32.79
C THR A 256 25.39 107.36 32.22
N GLY A 257 24.30 107.28 32.95
CA GLY A 257 24.03 107.24 34.39
C GLY A 257 22.55 107.57 34.61
N ASN A 258 22.07 107.35 35.84
CA ASN A 258 20.90 107.98 36.47
C ASN A 258 19.50 107.48 36.01
N GLU A 259 18.45 107.22 36.82
CA GLU A 259 18.03 107.54 38.20
C GLU A 259 17.07 106.41 38.68
N GLN A 260 17.23 105.84 39.90
CA GLN A 260 16.49 106.14 41.15
C GLN A 260 14.94 106.06 41.09
N GLN A 261 14.33 105.15 41.87
CA GLN A 261 13.80 105.44 43.22
C GLN A 261 13.16 104.20 43.91
N THR A 262 13.52 104.08 45.20
CA THR A 262 12.93 103.33 46.35
C THR A 262 12.82 101.81 46.32
#